data_AF-A0A0N0SQC2-F1
#
_entry.id   AF-A0A0N0SQC2-F1
#
_cell.length_a   1.000
_cell.length_b   1.000
_cell.length_c   1.000
_cell.angle_alpha   90.00
_cell.angle_beta   90.00
_cell.angle_gamma   90.00
#
_symmetry.space_group_name_H-M   'P 1'
#
loop_
_entity.id
_entity.type
_entity.pdbx_description
1 polymer ?
#
loop_
_entity_poly.entity_id
_entity_poly.type
_entity_poly.pdbx_seq_one_letter_code
_entity_poly.pdbx_strand_id
1 'polypeptide(L)' 'MGDLLRLVRRSGRAAATLGVLADDFGLLDFEGRSFPGWHHHMTLMSAAYAYTGLPALRERWDRWAG' A
#
# COMPACT_ATOMS: atom_id res chain seq x y z
N MET A 1 -29.65 -1.16 7.49
CA MET A 1 -28.91 -2.45 7.42
C MET A 1 -27.89 -2.51 6.28
N GLY A 2 -28.22 -2.07 5.06
CA GLY A 2 -27.28 -2.07 3.91
C GLY A 2 -25.98 -1.26 4.13
N ASP A 3 -26.05 -0.11 4.80
CA ASP A 3 -24.87 0.71 5.11
C ASP A 3 -23.89 0.03 6.07
N LEU A 4 -24.41 -0.68 7.08
CA LEU A 4 -23.59 -1.44 8.02
C LEU A 4 -22.83 -2.56 7.30
N LEU A 5 -23.51 -3.32 6.44
CA LEU A 5 -22.87 -4.35 5.63
C LEU A 5 -21.81 -3.77 4.69
N ARG A 6 -22.06 -2.58 4.13
CA ARG A 6 -21.08 -1.87 3.28
C ARG A 6 -19.85 -1.46 4.08
N LEU A 7 -20.03 -0.94 5.29
CA LEU A 7 -18.93 -0.58 6.19
C LEU A 7 -18.10 -1.80 6.57
N VAL A 8 -18.74 -2.89 7.00
CA VAL A 8 -18.06 -4.15 7.37
C VAL A 8 -17.22 -4.67 6.20
N ARG A 9 -17.77 -4.72 4.98
CA ARG A 9 -16.99 -5.13 3.79
C ARG A 9 -15.79 -4.21 3.52
N ARG A 10 -15.92 -2.89 3.72
CA ARG A 10 -14.80 -1.96 3.55
C ARG A 10 -13.73 -2.19 4.62
N SER A 11 -14.12 -2.41 5.87
CA SER A 11 -13.18 -2.72 6.95
C SER A 11 -12.44 -4.03 6.72
N GLY A 12 -13.11 -5.07 6.22
CA GLY A 12 -12.48 -6.34 5.85
C GLY A 12 -11.43 -6.17 4.75
N ARG A 13 -11.72 -5.35 3.72
CA ARG A 13 -10.73 -5.03 2.69
C ARG A 13 -9.55 -4.24 3.25
N ALA A 14 -9.80 -3.26 4.12
CA ALA A 14 -8.73 -2.50 4.75
C ALA A 14 -7.79 -3.42 5.56
N ALA A 15 -8.35 -4.35 6.34
CA ALA A 15 -7.56 -5.33 7.08
C ALA A 15 -6.74 -6.25 6.16
N ALA A 16 -7.35 -6.75 5.08
CA ALA A 16 -6.63 -7.57 4.11
C ALA A 16 -5.48 -6.80 3.43
N THR A 17 -5.71 -5.54 3.05
CA THR A 17 -4.65 -4.67 2.49
C THR A 17 -3.55 -4.45 3.52
N LEU A 18 -3.86 -4.19 4.79
CA LEU A 18 -2.83 -4.04 5.83
C LEU A 18 -1.99 -5.31 6.00
N GLY A 19 -2.60 -6.50 5.85
CA GLY A 19 -1.87 -7.78 5.83
C GLY A 19 -0.85 -7.83 4.69
N VAL A 20 -1.29 -7.57 3.45
CA VAL A 20 -0.39 -7.52 2.28
C VAL A 20 0.72 -6.48 2.47
N LEU A 21 0.40 -5.30 2.98
CA LEU A 21 1.40 -4.25 3.21
C LEU A 21 2.43 -4.65 4.27
N ALA A 22 2.03 -5.42 5.30
CA ALA A 22 2.92 -5.95 6.31
C ALA A 22 3.81 -7.06 5.75
N ASP A 23 3.23 -8.02 5.04
CA ASP A 23 3.93 -9.22 4.58
C ASP A 23 4.87 -8.91 3.40
N ASP A 24 4.45 -8.05 2.47
CA ASP A 24 5.11 -7.88 1.16
C ASP A 24 5.76 -6.50 0.94
N PHE A 25 5.36 -5.47 1.70
CA PHE A 25 5.80 -4.08 1.45
C PHE A 25 6.47 -3.40 2.66
N GLY A 26 6.67 -4.12 3.77
CA GLY A 26 7.43 -3.63 4.92
C GLY A 26 6.73 -2.55 5.73
N LEU A 27 5.40 -2.64 5.88
CA LEU A 27 4.61 -1.74 6.76
C LEU A 27 5.19 -1.66 8.18
N LEU A 28 5.79 -2.74 8.68
CA LEU A 28 6.29 -2.86 10.04
C LEU A 28 7.83 -2.71 10.14
N ASP A 29 8.51 -2.46 9.02
CA ASP A 29 9.97 -2.58 8.93
C ASP A 29 10.71 -1.26 9.18
N PHE A 30 10.00 -0.19 9.53
CA PHE A 30 10.63 1.11 9.79
C PHE A 30 11.28 1.14 11.18
N GLU A 31 12.62 1.17 11.22
CA GLU A 31 13.40 1.17 12.47
C GLU A 31 13.81 2.58 12.96
N GLY A 32 13.57 3.62 12.16
CA GLY A 32 13.97 4.98 12.49
C GLY A 32 13.14 5.62 13.62
N ARG A 33 13.64 6.72 14.18
CA ARG A 33 12.97 7.49 15.27
C ARG A 33 12.64 8.93 14.88
N SER A 34 12.31 9.15 13.62
CA SER A 34 11.90 10.46 13.12
C SER A 34 10.58 10.35 12.38
N PHE A 35 9.66 11.28 12.69
CA PHE A 35 8.40 11.37 11.96
C PHE A 35 8.60 11.60 10.45
N PRO A 36 9.53 12.48 10.01
CA PRO A 36 9.80 12.64 8.57
C PRO A 36 10.27 11.34 7.91
N GLY A 37 11.14 10.56 8.57
CA GLY A 37 11.60 9.27 8.07
C GLY A 37 10.47 8.25 7.97
N TRP A 38 9.64 8.16 9.01
CA TRP A 38 8.48 7.26 9.03
C TRP A 38 7.49 7.63 7.93
N HIS A 39 7.18 8.91 7.77
CA HIS A 39 6.25 9.38 6.75
C HIS A 39 6.76 9.08 5.34
N HIS A 40 8.06 9.28 5.09
CA HIS A 40 8.69 8.94 3.82
C HIS A 40 8.60 7.44 3.52
N HIS A 41 8.90 6.59 4.51
CA HIS A 41 8.76 5.14 4.42
C HIS A 41 7.32 4.73 4.07
N MET A 42 6.33 5.22 4.82
CA MET A 42 4.92 4.95 4.59
C MET A 42 4.46 5.38 3.19
N THR A 43 4.98 6.51 2.69
CA THR A 43 4.67 7.02 1.35
C THR A 43 5.25 6.11 0.27
N LEU A 44 6.53 5.73 0.37
CA LEU A 44 7.19 4.85 -0.61
C LEU A 44 6.56 3.46 -0.63
N MET A 45 6.32 2.88 0.54
CA MET A 45 5.63 1.60 0.72
C MET A 45 4.25 1.62 0.03
N SER A 46 3.45 2.67 0.28
CA SER A 46 2.13 2.83 -0.34
C SER A 46 2.20 2.99 -1.86
N ALA A 47 3.19 3.73 -2.36
CA ALA A 47 3.41 3.92 -3.80
C ALA A 47 3.80 2.60 -4.50
N ALA A 48 4.65 1.79 -3.86
CA ALA A 48 5.03 0.47 -4.35
C ALA A 48 3.80 -0.47 -4.43
N TYR A 49 2.97 -0.50 -3.39
CA TYR A 49 1.72 -1.28 -3.41
C TYR A 49 0.76 -0.80 -4.50
N ALA A 50 0.59 0.50 -4.67
CA ALA A 50 -0.27 1.04 -5.74
C ALA A 50 0.25 0.65 -7.13
N TYR A 51 1.57 0.64 -7.33
CA TYR A 51 2.19 0.28 -8.60
C TYR A 51 1.88 -1.16 -9.03
N THR A 52 1.83 -2.13 -8.10
CA THR A 52 1.51 -3.52 -8.45
C THR A 52 0.08 -3.70 -8.99
N GLY A 53 -0.85 -2.83 -8.56
CA GLY A 53 -2.24 -2.82 -9.03
C GLY A 53 -2.49 -2.04 -10.32
N LEU A 54 -1.49 -1.40 -10.93
CA LEU A 54 -1.66 -0.47 -12.06
C LEU A 54 -0.92 -0.95 -13.32
N PRO A 55 -1.57 -1.73 -14.22
CA PRO A 55 -0.96 -2.25 -15.44
C PRO A 55 -0.35 -1.14 -16.32
N ALA A 56 -1.06 -0.03 -16.50
CA ALA A 56 -0.61 1.10 -17.33
C ALA A 56 0.61 1.82 -16.75
N LEU A 57 0.75 1.88 -15.42
CA LEU A 57 1.90 2.53 -14.78
C LEU A 57 3.14 1.63 -14.87
N ARG A 58 2.93 0.31 -14.80
CA ARG A 58 3.96 -0.71 -14.98
C ARG A 58 4.53 -0.72 -16.40
N GLU A 59 3.66 -0.78 -17.40
CA GLU A 59 4.06 -0.73 -18.80
C GLU A 59 4.82 0.56 -19.16
N ARG A 60 4.42 1.70 -18.57
CA ARG A 60 5.11 2.98 -18.79
C ARG A 60 6.52 2.99 -18.22
N TRP A 61 6.71 2.39 -17.04
CA TRP A 61 8.01 2.29 -16.39
C TRP A 61 8.95 1.34 -17.14
N ASP A 62 8.47 0.16 -17.51
CA ASP A 62 9.23 -0.83 -18.27
C ASP A 62 9.72 -0.25 -19.62
N ARG A 63 8.92 0.62 -20.24
CA ARG A 63 9.32 1.34 -21.47
C ARG A 63 10.37 2.43 -21.28
N TRP A 64 10.51 2.98 -20.07
CA TRP A 64 11.48 4.04 -19.77
C TRP A 64 12.81 3.46 -19.28
N ALA A 65 12.77 2.29 -18.63
CA ALA A 65 13.93 1.58 -18.11
C ALA A 65 14.60 0.63 -19.12
N GLY A 66 13.99 0.45 -20.31
CA GLY A 66 14.47 -0.43 -21.40
C GLY A 66 15.13 0.32 -22.55
#